data_AF-A0A353T626-F1
#
_entry.id   AF-A0A353T626-F1
#
_cell.length_a   1.000
_cell.length_b   1.000
_cell.length_c   1.000
_cell.angle_alpha   90.00
_cell.angle_beta   90.00
_cell.angle_gamma   90.00
#
_symmetry.space_group_name_H-M   'P 1'
#
loop_
_entity.id
_entity.type
_entity.pdbx_description
1 polymer ?
#
loop_
_entity_poly.entity_id
_entity_poly.type
_entity_poly.pdbx_seq_one_letter_code
_entity_poly.pdbx_strand_id
1 'polypeptide(L)' 'MSLTPMDIHNKEFARKFRGYQEDEVDEFLDAIVDEFEKLHKENIDLKDKVHALEDQ' A
#
# COMPACT_ATOMS: atom_id res chain seq x y z
N MET A 1 -13.41 2.40 -2.66
CA MET A 1 -12.22 3.25 -2.55
C MET A 1 -11.07 2.35 -2.14
N SER A 2 -10.16 2.08 -3.06
CA SER A 2 -8.92 1.34 -2.80
C SER A 2 -7.86 2.36 -2.39
N LEU A 3 -7.23 2.13 -1.24
CA LEU A 3 -6.04 2.87 -0.83
C LEU A 3 -4.96 2.70 -1.89
N THR A 4 -4.24 3.78 -2.22
CA THR A 4 -3.01 3.72 -3.01
C THR A 4 -1.79 3.78 -2.11
N PRO A 5 -0.60 3.32 -2.56
CA PRO A 5 0.65 3.52 -1.81
C PRO A 5 0.87 4.99 -1.43
N MET A 6 0.57 5.92 -2.34
CA MET A 6 0.67 7.36 -2.09
C MET A 6 -0.32 7.85 -1.03
N ASP A 7 -1.51 7.26 -0.92
CA ASP A 7 -2.48 7.62 0.13
C ASP A 7 -1.99 7.18 1.52
N ILE A 8 -1.23 6.09 1.58
CA ILE A 8 -0.63 5.58 2.83
C ILE A 8 0.56 6.46 3.21
N HIS A 9 1.43 6.81 2.26
CA HIS A 9 2.59 7.67 2.50
C HIS A 9 2.18 9.10 2.92
N ASN A 10 1.16 9.68 2.31
CA ASN A 10 0.68 11.03 2.65
C ASN A 10 -0.27 11.06 3.87
N LYS A 11 -0.38 9.95 4.61
CA LYS A 11 -1.34 9.84 5.70
C LYS A 11 -0.84 10.56 6.95
N GLU A 12 -1.45 11.70 7.26
CA GLU A 12 -1.21 12.37 8.53
C GLU A 12 -2.14 11.85 9.64
N PHE A 13 -1.57 11.58 10.81
CA PHE A 13 -2.29 11.20 12.03
C PHE A 13 -2.36 12.35 13.02
N ALA A 14 -3.51 12.53 13.68
CA ALA A 14 -3.66 13.56 14.70
C ALA A 14 -2.92 13.19 15.99
N ARG A 15 -2.09 14.11 16.49
CA ARG A 15 -1.39 13.95 17.77
C ARG A 15 -2.34 13.98 18.96
N LYS A 16 -2.14 13.08 19.92
CA LYS A 16 -2.86 13.03 21.20
C LYS A 16 -1.90 12.78 22.35
N PHE A 17 -2.29 13.19 23.56
CA PHE A 17 -1.48 13.04 24.78
C PHE A 17 -1.06 11.58 25.09
N ARG A 18 -1.80 10.61 24.56
CA ARG A 18 -1.41 9.19 24.52
C ARG A 18 -1.64 8.69 23.10
N GLY A 19 -0.68 7.95 22.57
CA GLY A 19 -0.69 7.38 21.22
C GLY A 19 0.50 6.46 21.02
N TYR A 20 0.58 5.88 19.84
CA TYR A 20 1.77 5.16 19.40
C TYR A 20 2.94 6.14 19.19
N GLN A 21 4.16 5.63 19.25
CA GLN A 21 5.33 6.40 18.90
C GLN A 21 5.31 6.68 17.39
N GLU A 22 5.42 7.95 17.01
CA GLU A 22 5.33 8.38 15.61
C GLU A 22 6.37 7.67 14.75
N ASP A 23 7.63 7.62 15.21
CA ASP A 23 8.72 6.95 14.48
C ASP A 23 8.44 5.45 14.22
N GLU A 24 7.90 4.71 15.19
CA GLU A 24 7.58 3.29 15.01
C GLU A 24 6.42 3.09 14.04
N VAL A 25 5.45 4.01 14.04
CA VAL A 25 4.34 4.00 13.09
C VAL A 25 4.84 4.30 11.69
N ASP A 26 5.70 5.30 11.53
CA ASP A 26 6.26 5.70 10.25
C ASP A 26 7.09 4.56 9.62
N GLU A 27 7.98 3.94 10.38
CA GLU A 27 8.75 2.76 9.91
C GLU A 27 7.84 1.61 9.46
N PHE A 28 6.74 1.38 10.18
CA PHE A 28 5.77 0.35 9.82
C PHE A 28 4.98 0.71 8.57
N LEU A 29 4.62 1.99 8.39
CA LEU A 29 3.92 2.47 7.21
C LEU A 29 4.80 2.41 5.97
N ASP A 30 6.09 2.71 6.08
CA ASP A 30 7.05 2.57 4.98
C ASP A 30 7.11 1.10 4.50
N ALA A 31 7.21 0.14 5.44
CA ALA A 31 7.18 -1.28 5.09
C ALA A 31 5.85 -1.71 4.44
N ILE A 32 4.72 -1.12 4.86
CA ILE A 32 3.42 -1.36 4.23
C ILE A 32 3.39 -0.80 2.81
N VAL A 33 3.90 0.42 2.58
CA VAL A 33 3.94 1.05 1.26
C VAL A 33 4.71 0.17 0.28
N ASP A 34 5.89 -0.30 0.66
CA ASP A 34 6.75 -1.16 -0.16
C ASP A 34 6.04 -2.47 -0.56
N GLU A 35 5.45 -3.18 0.41
CA GLU A 35 4.77 -4.44 0.11
C GLU A 35 3.47 -4.21 -0.68
N PHE A 36 2.79 -3.09 -0.46
CA PHE A 36 1.57 -2.75 -1.19
C PHE A 36 1.85 -2.38 -2.65
N GLU A 37 2.95 -1.68 -2.95
CA GLU A 37 3.40 -1.45 -4.33
C GLU A 37 3.70 -2.76 -5.05
N LYS A 38 4.43 -3.66 -4.39
CA LYS A 38 4.77 -4.98 -4.92
C LYS A 38 3.52 -5.81 -5.22
N LEU A 39 2.58 -5.88 -4.27
CA LEU A 39 1.29 -6.56 -4.46
C LEU A 39 0.48 -5.93 -5.59
N HIS A 40 0.49 -4.60 -5.70
CA HIS A 40 -0.25 -3.91 -6.76
C HIS A 40 0.32 -4.26 -8.14
N LYS A 41 1.64 -4.25 -8.28
CA LYS A 41 2.32 -4.64 -9.52
C LYS A 41 2.05 -6.10 -9.87
N GLU A 42 2.17 -7.01 -8.90
CA GLU A 42 1.85 -8.43 -9.11
C GLU A 42 0.38 -8.62 -9.52
N ASN A 43 -0.54 -7.85 -8.94
CA ASN A 43 -1.96 -7.92 -9.31
C ASN A 43 -2.21 -7.48 -10.75
N ILE A 44 -1.53 -6.43 -11.22
CA ILE A 44 -1.58 -5.98 -12.62
C ILE A 44 -1.03 -7.07 -13.54
N ASP A 45 0.17 -7.58 -13.25
CA ASP A 45 0.81 -8.63 -14.05
C ASP A 45 -0.05 -9.90 -14.14
N LEU A 46 -0.72 -10.28 -13.05
CA LEU A 46 -1.63 -11.43 -13.02
C LEU A 46 -2.91 -11.17 -13.82
N LYS A 47 -3.49 -9.97 -13.73
CA LYS A 47 -4.67 -9.59 -14.52
C LYS A 47 -4.36 -9.57 -16.01
N ASP A 48 -3.21 -9.05 -16.40
CA ASP A 48 -2.77 -9.03 -17.80
C ASP A 48 -2.58 -10.46 -18.33
N LYS A 49 -2.00 -11.36 -17.53
CA LYS A 49 -1.89 -12.79 -17.87
C LYS A 49 -3.25 -13.46 -18.02
N VAL A 50 -4.20 -13.16 -17.12
CA VAL A 50 -5.56 -13.71 -17.19
C VAL A 50 -6.25 -13.21 -18.47
N HIS A 51 -6.21 -11.91 -18.74
CA HIS A 51 -6.78 -11.35 -19.97
C HIS A 51 -6.17 -11.97 -21.23
N ALA A 52 -4.85 -12.10 -21.29
CA ALA A 52 -4.17 -12.71 -22.43
C ALA A 52 -4.55 -14.19 -22.67
N LEU A 53 -4.95 -14.91 -21.61
CA LEU A 53 -5.42 -16.29 -21.71
C LEU A 53 -6.92 -16.39 -22.02
N GLU A 54 -7.73 -15.44 -21.56
CA GLU A 54 -9.16 -15.38 -21.86
C GLU A 54 -9.46 -14.93 -23.30
N ASP A 55 -8.56 -14.15 -23.91
CA ASP A 55 -8.65 -13.70 -25.30
C ASP A 55 -8.14 -14.76 -26.32
N GLN A 56 -7.69 -15.93 -25.87
CA GLN A 56 -7.32 -17.11 -26.71
C GLN A 56 -8.47 -18.11 -26.83
#